data_AF-A0A090X2P3-F1
#
_entry.id   AF-A0A090X2P3-F1
#
_cell.length_a   1.000
_cell.length_b   1.000
_cell.length_c   1.000
_cell.angle_alpha   90.00
_cell.angle_beta   90.00
_cell.angle_gamma   90.00
#
_symmetry.space_group_name_H-M   'P 1'
#
loop_
_entity.id
_entity.type
_entity.pdbx_description
1 polymer ?
#
loop_
_entity_poly.entity_id
_entity_poly.type
_entity_poly.pdbx_seq_one_letter_code
_entity_poly.pdbx_strand_id
1 'polypeptide(L)'
;MTIQKLQALDMSNVQPEALQTAVKDILDDYKETNDKKAFEEIAKENIEKVFLLVERLAPKAIKAEKKEPKESSKKESSEAEKDAPKKDKVPTKTVKKELDSLSKDIKRVG
;
A
#
# COMPACT_ATOMS: atom_id res chain seq x y z
N MET A 1 -11.23 -5.01 3.01
CA MET A 1 -12.08 -4.48 1.91
C MET A 1 -13.01 -5.56 1.36
N THR A 2 -13.99 -5.21 0.50
CA THR A 2 -14.87 -6.18 -0.19
C THR A 2 -14.75 -6.10 -1.71
N ILE A 3 -15.05 -7.19 -2.42
CA ILE A 3 -14.96 -7.22 -3.90
C ILE A 3 -15.94 -6.25 -4.58
N GLN A 4 -17.07 -5.96 -3.92
CA GLN A 4 -18.04 -4.97 -4.41
C GLN A 4 -17.41 -3.57 -4.60
N LYS A 5 -16.44 -3.19 -3.76
CA LYS A 5 -15.74 -1.92 -3.93
C LYS A 5 -14.86 -1.90 -5.18
N LEU A 6 -14.28 -3.03 -5.56
CA LEU A 6 -13.55 -3.16 -6.83
C LEU A 6 -14.50 -3.14 -8.03
N GLN A 7 -15.68 -3.78 -7.93
CA GLN A 7 -16.70 -3.75 -8.98
C GLN A 7 -17.25 -2.34 -9.22
N ALA A 8 -17.28 -1.49 -8.19
CA ALA A 8 -17.71 -0.10 -8.29
C ALA A 8 -16.65 0.84 -8.87
N LEU A 9 -15.41 0.38 -9.11
CA LEU A 9 -14.36 1.20 -9.70
C LEU A 9 -14.64 1.53 -11.15
N ASP A 10 -14.37 2.77 -11.52
CA ASP A 10 -14.41 3.20 -12.91
C ASP A 10 -13.13 2.76 -13.64
N MET A 11 -13.20 1.58 -14.27
CA MET A 11 -12.07 0.93 -14.94
C MET A 11 -11.40 1.79 -16.01
N SER A 12 -12.12 2.75 -16.60
CA SER A 12 -11.58 3.68 -17.59
C SER A 12 -10.58 4.67 -16.98
N ASN A 13 -10.69 4.91 -15.67
CA ASN A 13 -9.81 5.80 -14.92
C ASN A 13 -8.77 5.04 -14.09
N VAL A 14 -8.77 3.70 -14.11
CA VAL A 14 -7.77 2.87 -13.42
C VAL A 14 -6.49 2.81 -14.25
N GLN A 15 -5.44 3.46 -13.77
CA GLN A 15 -4.10 3.43 -14.36
C GLN A 15 -3.03 3.17 -13.30
N PRO A 16 -1.91 2.53 -13.65
CA PRO A 16 -1.51 2.05 -14.99
C PRO A 16 -2.28 0.79 -15.46
N GLU A 17 -2.10 0.39 -16.73
CA GLU A 17 -2.76 -0.79 -17.33
C GLU A 17 -2.52 -2.06 -16.50
N ALA A 18 -1.32 -2.23 -15.93
CA ALA A 18 -1.01 -3.34 -15.02
C ALA A 18 -1.96 -3.39 -13.80
N LEU A 19 -2.31 -2.24 -13.23
CA LEU A 19 -3.27 -2.16 -12.13
C LEU A 19 -4.69 -2.49 -12.60
N GLN A 20 -5.06 -2.02 -13.78
CA GLN A 20 -6.36 -2.34 -14.39
C GLN A 20 -6.50 -3.85 -14.64
N THR A 21 -5.44 -4.50 -15.14
CA THR A 21 -5.39 -5.96 -15.33
C THR A 21 -5.52 -6.67 -14.00
N ALA A 22 -4.81 -6.26 -12.95
CA ALA A 22 -4.93 -6.87 -11.62
C ALA A 22 -6.35 -6.78 -11.05
N VAL A 23 -7.03 -5.64 -11.22
CA VAL A 23 -8.44 -5.51 -10.80
C VAL A 23 -9.33 -6.44 -11.62
N LYS A 24 -9.14 -6.51 -12.94
CA LYS A 24 -9.92 -7.40 -13.82
C LYS A 24 -9.73 -8.87 -13.46
N ASP A 25 -8.48 -9.29 -13.23
CA ASP A 25 -8.10 -10.65 -12.89
C ASP A 25 -8.82 -11.12 -11.62
N ILE A 26 -8.80 -10.29 -10.57
CA ILE A 26 -9.52 -10.57 -9.32
C ILE A 26 -11.04 -10.65 -9.54
N LEU A 27 -11.60 -9.79 -10.39
CA LEU A 27 -13.03 -9.79 -10.70
C LEU A 27 -13.44 -10.99 -11.56
N ASP A 28 -12.54 -11.49 -12.39
CA ASP A 28 -12.77 -12.66 -13.24
C ASP A 28 -12.71 -13.94 -12.41
N ASP A 29 -11.67 -14.10 -11.58
CA ASP A 29 -11.52 -15.22 -10.65
C ASP A 29 -12.74 -15.32 -9.71
N TYR A 30 -13.24 -14.18 -9.21
CA TYR A 30 -14.48 -14.14 -8.42
C TYR A 30 -15.74 -14.60 -9.18
N LYS A 31 -15.79 -14.42 -10.50
CA LYS A 31 -16.91 -14.90 -11.32
C LYS A 31 -16.79 -16.37 -11.66
N GLU A 32 -15.56 -16.85 -11.90
CA GLU A 32 -15.28 -18.25 -12.20
C GLU A 32 -15.39 -19.14 -10.96
N THR A 33 -15.09 -18.59 -9.78
CA THR A 33 -15.16 -19.34 -8.53
C THR A 33 -16.62 -19.64 -8.15
N ASN A 34 -16.90 -20.90 -7.84
CA ASN A 34 -18.22 -21.31 -7.33
C ASN A 34 -18.40 -20.88 -5.86
N ASP A 35 -17.29 -20.83 -5.11
CA ASP A 35 -17.29 -20.57 -3.67
C ASP A 35 -16.86 -19.13 -3.36
N LYS A 36 -17.77 -18.20 -3.63
CA LYS A 36 -17.55 -16.75 -3.49
C LYS A 36 -17.08 -16.36 -2.10
N LYS A 37 -17.57 -17.06 -1.07
CA LYS A 37 -17.27 -16.76 0.34
C LYS A 37 -15.85 -17.18 0.69
N ALA A 38 -15.40 -18.35 0.24
CA ALA A 38 -14.01 -18.78 0.40
C ALA A 38 -13.05 -17.87 -0.37
N PHE A 39 -13.40 -17.51 -1.60
CA PHE A 39 -12.61 -16.56 -2.38
C PHE A 39 -12.49 -15.20 -1.69
N GLU A 40 -13.60 -14.63 -1.20
CA GLU A 40 -13.56 -13.34 -0.50
C GLU A 40 -12.69 -13.37 0.76
N GLU A 41 -12.61 -14.49 1.47
CA GLU A 41 -11.73 -14.65 2.64
C GLU A 41 -10.26 -14.72 2.23
N ILE A 42 -9.92 -15.51 1.20
CA ILE A 42 -8.55 -15.72 0.74
C ILE A 42 -8.02 -14.48 0.00
N ALA A 43 -8.83 -13.92 -0.90
CA ALA A 43 -8.49 -12.77 -1.70
C ALA A 43 -8.69 -11.44 -0.96
N LYS A 44 -9.23 -11.45 0.27
CA LYS A 44 -9.50 -10.24 1.07
C LYS A 44 -8.33 -9.26 1.11
N GLU A 45 -7.15 -9.80 1.38
CA GLU A 45 -5.92 -9.02 1.52
C GLU A 45 -5.46 -8.47 0.17
N ASN A 46 -5.57 -9.26 -0.90
CA ASN A 46 -5.24 -8.84 -2.26
C ASN A 46 -6.20 -7.74 -2.77
N ILE A 47 -7.50 -7.93 -2.54
CA ILE A 47 -8.55 -6.94 -2.83
C ILE A 47 -8.24 -5.61 -2.14
N GLU A 48 -7.82 -5.66 -0.87
CA GLU A 48 -7.48 -4.46 -0.11
C GLU A 48 -6.21 -3.77 -0.64
N LYS A 49 -5.15 -4.53 -0.93
CA LYS A 49 -3.91 -4.00 -1.50
C LYS A 49 -4.15 -3.32 -2.86
N VAL A 50 -4.89 -3.98 -3.75
CA VAL A 50 -5.23 -3.44 -5.07
C VAL A 50 -6.09 -2.19 -4.92
N PHE A 51 -7.09 -2.21 -4.04
CA PHE A 51 -7.92 -1.03 -3.79
C PHE A 51 -7.10 0.15 -3.27
N LEU A 52 -6.18 -0.05 -2.33
CA LEU A 52 -5.29 1.00 -1.83
C LEU A 52 -4.35 1.55 -2.93
N LEU A 53 -3.90 0.68 -3.84
CA LEU A 53 -3.12 1.11 -5.01
C LEU A 53 -3.97 1.99 -5.94
N VAL A 54 -5.20 1.58 -6.25
CA VAL A 54 -6.14 2.38 -7.04
C VAL A 54 -6.43 3.70 -6.32
N GLU A 55 -6.56 3.67 -5.00
CA GLU A 55 -6.80 4.87 -4.20
C GLU A 55 -5.69 5.90 -4.34
N ARG A 56 -4.43 5.44 -4.42
CA ARG A 56 -3.23 6.27 -4.54
C ARG A 56 -2.92 6.69 -5.97
N LEU A 57 -3.02 5.76 -6.93
CA LEU A 57 -2.58 5.96 -8.31
C LEU A 57 -3.70 6.46 -9.22
N ALA A 58 -4.93 5.98 -8.98
CA ALA A 58 -6.11 6.27 -9.78
C ALA A 58 -7.27 6.76 -8.90
N PRO A 59 -7.09 7.82 -8.08
CA PRO A 59 -8.14 8.31 -7.19
C PRO A 59 -9.40 8.74 -7.94
N LYS A 60 -9.28 9.12 -9.22
CA LYS A 60 -10.38 9.47 -10.12
C LYS A 60 -11.28 8.28 -10.47
N ALA A 61 -10.77 7.05 -10.38
CA ALA A 61 -11.55 5.84 -10.61
C ALA A 61 -12.53 5.54 -9.48
N ILE A 62 -12.30 6.10 -8.29
CA ILE A 62 -13.18 5.94 -7.15
C ILE A 62 -14.19 7.08 -7.18
N LYS A 63 -15.44 6.80 -7.56
CA LYS A 63 -16.52 7.78 -7.48
C LYS A 63 -16.60 8.28 -6.04
N ALA A 64 -16.35 9.57 -5.86
CA ALA A 64 -16.11 10.20 -4.58
C ALA A 64 -17.38 10.16 -3.69
N GLU A 65 -17.52 9.11 -2.89
CA GLU A 65 -17.94 9.31 -1.52
C GLU A 65 -16.69 9.79 -0.78
N LYS A 66 -16.71 11.03 -0.26
CA LYS A 66 -15.59 11.73 0.39
C LYS A 66 -14.65 10.74 1.10
N LYS A 67 -13.42 10.59 0.59
CA LYS A 67 -12.35 9.88 1.30
C LYS A 67 -12.01 10.70 2.54
N GLU A 68 -12.45 10.23 3.71
CA GLU A 68 -11.66 10.49 4.91
C GLU A 68 -10.28 9.87 4.67
N PRO A 69 -9.18 10.62 4.86
CA PRO A 69 -7.85 10.09 4.69
C PRO A 69 -7.67 8.97 5.73
N LYS A 70 -7.74 7.71 5.29
CA LYS A 70 -7.27 6.60 6.12
C LYS A 70 -5.76 6.74 6.20
N GLU A 71 -5.37 7.41 7.28
CA GLU A 71 -4.06 7.40 7.89
C GLU A 71 -3.43 6.03 7.69
N SER A 72 -2.22 6.05 7.17
CA SER A 72 -1.42 4.86 6.88
C SER A 72 -1.11 4.13 8.19
N SER A 73 -2.01 3.26 8.63
CA SER A 73 -1.67 2.21 9.58
C SER A 73 -0.80 1.18 8.86
N LYS A 74 0.48 1.52 8.79
CA LYS A 74 1.58 0.59 8.60
C LYS A 74 1.63 -0.31 9.83
N LYS A 75 1.03 -1.49 9.74
CA LYS A 75 1.28 -2.69 10.56
C LYS A 75 0.58 -3.84 9.84
N GLU A 76 1.15 -5.01 9.61
CA GLU A 76 2.14 -5.71 10.41
C GLU A 76 2.65 -6.87 9.53
N SER A 77 3.96 -7.03 9.37
CA SER A 77 4.51 -8.35 9.09
C SER A 77 4.72 -9.00 10.45
N SER A 78 4.12 -10.17 10.59
CA SER A 78 4.16 -11.11 11.71
C SER A 78 5.49 -11.16 12.45
N GLU A 79 5.46 -11.26 13.78
CA GLU A 79 5.65 -12.54 14.47
C GLU A 79 5.58 -12.35 16.00
N ALA A 80 5.42 -13.48 16.66
CA ALA A 80 4.98 -13.66 18.02
C ALA A 80 5.99 -13.24 19.11
N GLU A 81 5.42 -13.20 20.33
CA GLU A 81 6.06 -13.54 21.60
C GLU A 81 6.50 -12.39 22.53
N LYS A 82 5.67 -12.24 23.58
CA LYS A 82 5.92 -11.84 24.97
C LYS A 82 7.15 -10.96 25.31
N ASP A 83 6.81 -9.93 26.11
CA ASP A 83 7.54 -9.38 27.25
C ASP A 83 8.16 -7.96 27.13
N ALA A 84 7.55 -7.05 27.90
CA ALA A 84 7.89 -5.73 28.43
C ALA A 84 9.08 -4.87 27.89
N PRO A 85 8.92 -3.52 27.81
CA PRO A 85 9.95 -2.59 27.34
C PRO A 85 10.83 -2.03 28.47
N LYS A 86 12.11 -1.70 28.18
CA LYS A 86 12.81 -0.52 28.73
C LYS A 86 14.24 -0.28 28.18
N LYS A 87 14.44 1.00 27.80
CA LYS A 87 15.66 1.84 27.91
C LYS A 87 16.75 1.82 26.82
N ASP A 88 16.81 2.98 26.14
CA ASP A 88 17.94 3.92 26.09
C ASP A 88 19.26 3.47 25.42
N LYS A 89 19.60 4.07 24.25
CA LYS A 89 20.97 4.55 23.96
C LYS A 89 21.10 5.40 22.68
N VAL A 90 21.56 6.62 22.92
CA VAL A 90 22.14 7.69 22.09
C VAL A 90 22.80 7.28 20.75
N PRO A 91 22.60 8.04 19.65
CA PRO A 91 23.30 7.82 18.37
C PRO A 91 24.79 8.22 18.45
N THR A 92 25.67 7.29 18.06
CA THR A 92 27.13 7.45 18.09
C THR A 92 27.62 8.41 16.99
N LYS A 93 28.55 9.30 17.39
CA LYS A 93 29.03 10.51 16.69
C LYS A 93 29.77 10.30 15.35
N THR A 94 29.85 9.08 14.83
CA THR A 94 30.67 8.77 13.64
C THR A 94 29.98 9.19 12.34
N VAL A 95 28.65 9.07 12.25
CA VAL A 95 27.87 9.32 11.02
C VAL A 95 27.79 10.80 10.65
N LYS A 96 27.93 11.71 11.62
CA LYS A 96 27.80 13.17 11.37
C LYS A 96 28.99 13.77 10.61
N LYS A 97 30.18 13.17 10.70
CA LYS A 97 31.39 13.75 10.07
C LYS A 97 31.48 13.43 8.58
N GLU A 98 30.91 12.30 8.16
CA GLU A 98 30.91 11.88 6.75
C GLU A 98 29.91 12.71 5.92
N LEU A 99 28.78 13.12 6.51
CA LEU A 99 27.76 13.95 5.87
C LEU A 99 28.21 15.40 5.59
N ASP A 100 29.07 15.99 6.43
CA ASP A 100 29.61 17.35 6.20
C ASP A 100 30.62 17.39 5.04
N SER A 101 31.45 16.36 4.91
CA SER A 101 32.46 16.30 3.83
C SER A 101 31.81 16.12 2.46
N LEU A 102 30.77 15.28 2.36
CA LEU A 102 29.98 15.10 1.13
C LEU A 102 29.26 16.39 0.70
N SER A 103 28.82 17.21 1.65
CA SER A 103 28.08 18.45 1.35
C SER A 103 28.96 19.58 0.80
N LYS A 104 30.27 19.56 1.09
CA LYS A 104 31.22 20.54 0.52
C LYS A 104 31.60 20.22 -0.91
N ASP A 105 31.71 18.93 -1.24
CA ASP A 105 32.12 18.48 -2.58
C ASP A 105 31.09 18.86 -3.66
N ILE A 106 29.80 18.75 -3.32
CA ILE A 106 28.68 19.07 -4.23
C ILE A 106 28.62 20.57 -4.58
N LYS A 107 29.08 21.46 -3.71
CA LYS A 107 29.03 22.93 -3.94
C LYS A 107 30.20 23.48 -4.77
N ARG A 108 31.23 22.68 -5.07
CA ARG A 108 32.40 23.15 -5.85
C ARG A 108 32.27 22.92 -7.36
N VAL A 109 31.21 22.22 -7.79
CA VAL A 109 30.95 21.88 -9.20
C VAL A 109 29.87 22.79 -9.83
N GLY A 110 29.45 23.85 -9.12
CA GLY A 110 28.52 24.88 -9.61
C GLY A 110 29.19 26.24 -9.74
#